data_AF-A0A177NGX4-F1
#
_entry.id   AF-A0A177NGX4-F1
#
_cell.length_a   1.000
_cell.length_b   1.000
_cell.length_c   1.000
_cell.angle_alpha   90.00
_cell.angle_beta   90.00
_cell.angle_gamma   90.00
#
_symmetry.space_group_name_H-M   'P 1'
#
loop_
_entity.id
_entity.type
_entity.pdbx_description
1 polymer ?
#
loop_
_entity_poly.entity_id
_entity_poly.type
_entity_poly.pdbx_seq_one_letter_code
_entity_poly.pdbx_strand_id
1 'polypeptide(L)'
;MVWELFQALRRLCARVAEAHAAKDESALRQDAALCVILAVQCVEVFFNVYFRVLISEPAYAHAAQEISEELARTQCGLDRKIKNWPKLVFGQRLPLDKGAGQRFIELKNLRHNLMHFTSSHETLSIPGISIHGLADITAYESLSVQAAFEALHTAEAFLCEVFTLRGIPPDNLPHALHSWTGRPPI
;
A
#
# COMPACT_ATOMS: atom_id res chain seq x y z
N MET A 1 -6.77 -12.29 -8.35
CA MET A 1 -6.81 -10.83 -8.12
C MET A 1 -5.75 -10.33 -7.14
N VAL A 2 -5.81 -10.59 -5.81
CA VAL A 2 -4.79 -10.06 -4.85
C VAL A 2 -3.38 -10.54 -5.19
N TRP A 3 -3.22 -11.85 -5.40
CA TRP A 3 -1.95 -12.46 -5.82
C TRP A 3 -1.39 -11.77 -7.07
N GLU A 4 -2.19 -11.60 -8.11
CA GLU A 4 -1.75 -11.05 -9.40
C GLU A 4 -1.23 -9.62 -9.27
N LEU A 5 -1.82 -8.81 -8.37
CA LEU A 5 -1.33 -7.47 -8.08
C LEU A 5 0.03 -7.51 -7.38
N PHE A 6 0.23 -8.39 -6.40
CA PHE A 6 1.54 -8.59 -5.77
C PHE A 6 2.58 -9.14 -6.75
N GLN A 7 2.18 -10.03 -7.67
CA GLN A 7 3.07 -10.52 -8.71
C GLN A 7 3.46 -9.42 -9.70
N ALA A 8 2.51 -8.56 -10.09
CA ALA A 8 2.80 -7.37 -10.89
C ALA A 8 3.77 -6.43 -10.18
N LEU A 9 3.56 -6.19 -8.87
CA LEU A 9 4.45 -5.38 -8.05
C LEU A 9 5.87 -5.96 -8.00
N ARG A 10 6.02 -7.29 -7.81
CA ARG A 10 7.35 -7.94 -7.84
C ARG A 10 8.05 -7.79 -9.18
N ARG A 11 7.33 -7.95 -10.30
CA ARG A 11 7.90 -7.72 -11.64
C ARG A 11 8.32 -6.26 -11.83
N LEU A 12 7.57 -5.32 -11.27
CA LEU A 12 7.92 -3.91 -11.33
C LEU A 12 9.17 -3.60 -10.48
N CYS A 13 9.32 -4.19 -9.29
CA CYS A 13 10.55 -4.08 -8.50
C CYS A 13 11.77 -4.62 -9.29
N ALA A 14 11.62 -5.72 -10.04
CA ALA A 14 12.70 -6.23 -10.90
C ALA A 14 13.08 -5.21 -11.99
N ARG A 15 12.11 -4.56 -12.63
CA ARG A 15 12.36 -3.49 -13.61
C ARG A 15 13.08 -2.28 -12.99
N VAL A 16 12.72 -1.88 -11.77
CA VAL A 16 13.43 -0.81 -11.04
C VAL A 16 14.90 -1.20 -10.82
N ALA A 17 15.18 -2.45 -10.47
CA ALA A 17 16.55 -2.94 -10.32
C ALA A 17 17.33 -2.95 -11.64
N GLU A 18 16.68 -3.32 -12.75
CA GLU A 18 17.25 -3.25 -14.10
C GLU A 18 17.59 -1.80 -14.49
N ALA A 19 16.66 -0.86 -14.27
CA ALA A 19 16.88 0.56 -14.53
C ALA A 19 18.03 1.13 -13.68
N HIS A 20 18.12 0.73 -12.40
CA HIS A 20 19.23 1.10 -11.52
C HIS A 20 20.57 0.59 -12.06
N ALA A 21 20.64 -0.68 -12.49
CA ALA A 21 21.85 -1.26 -13.07
C ALA A 21 22.26 -0.56 -14.38
N ALA A 22 21.28 -0.15 -15.19
CA ALA A 22 21.50 0.62 -16.41
C ALA A 22 21.82 2.12 -16.18
N LYS A 23 21.75 2.59 -14.92
CA LYS A 23 21.87 4.02 -14.54
C LYS A 23 20.84 4.93 -15.23
N ASP A 24 19.66 4.39 -15.52
CA ASP A 24 18.53 5.16 -16.05
C ASP A 24 17.69 5.71 -14.88
N GLU A 25 18.07 6.89 -14.41
CA GLU A 25 17.42 7.59 -13.30
C GLU A 25 15.94 7.93 -13.59
N SER A 26 15.59 8.18 -14.85
CA SER A 26 14.22 8.53 -15.22
C SER A 26 13.30 7.31 -15.13
N ALA A 27 13.70 6.20 -15.77
CA ALA A 27 12.96 4.94 -15.69
C ALA A 27 12.87 4.43 -14.25
N LEU A 28 13.95 4.55 -13.48
CA LEU A 28 13.98 4.17 -12.07
C LEU A 28 12.90 4.90 -11.27
N ARG A 29 12.84 6.23 -11.34
CA ARG A 29 11.86 7.02 -10.57
C ARG A 29 10.42 6.75 -11.01
N GLN A 30 10.18 6.61 -12.31
CA GLN A 30 8.87 6.26 -12.85
C GLN A 30 8.38 4.90 -12.30
N ASP A 31 9.22 3.86 -12.42
CA ASP A 31 8.85 2.51 -11.98
C ASP A 31 8.79 2.41 -10.44
N ALA A 32 9.63 3.15 -9.71
CA ALA A 32 9.57 3.24 -8.24
C ALA A 32 8.28 3.93 -7.76
N ALA A 33 7.84 5.01 -8.43
CA ALA A 33 6.58 5.68 -8.11
C ALA A 33 5.40 4.72 -8.32
N LEU A 34 5.41 3.97 -9.43
CA LEU A 34 4.42 2.94 -9.71
C LEU A 34 4.45 1.81 -8.67
N CYS A 35 5.61 1.43 -8.14
CA CYS A 35 5.71 0.45 -7.04
C CYS A 35 5.01 0.96 -5.78
N VAL A 36 5.24 2.22 -5.38
CA VAL A 36 4.59 2.83 -4.21
C VAL A 36 3.08 2.85 -4.37
N ILE A 37 2.59 3.30 -5.54
CA ILE A 37 1.15 3.37 -5.83
C ILE A 37 0.51 1.98 -5.79
N LEU A 38 1.13 1.02 -6.48
CA LEU A 38 0.60 -0.34 -6.57
C LEU A 38 0.66 -1.07 -5.22
N ALA A 39 1.68 -0.83 -4.38
CA ALA A 39 1.77 -1.42 -3.05
C ALA A 39 0.60 -1.03 -2.15
N VAL A 40 0.23 0.26 -2.13
CA VAL A 40 -0.96 0.72 -1.37
C VAL A 40 -2.24 0.12 -1.94
N GLN A 41 -2.35 0.05 -3.28
CA GLN A 41 -3.50 -0.57 -3.94
C GLN A 41 -3.61 -2.07 -3.63
N CYS A 42 -2.49 -2.80 -3.55
CA CYS A 42 -2.46 -4.22 -3.18
C CYS A 42 -3.09 -4.44 -1.80
N VAL A 43 -2.72 -3.60 -0.83
CA VAL A 43 -3.29 -3.67 0.52
C VAL A 43 -4.78 -3.34 0.51
N GLU A 44 -5.22 -2.31 -0.22
CA GLU A 44 -6.65 -1.99 -0.28
C GLU A 44 -7.48 -3.12 -0.90
N VAL A 45 -7.01 -3.70 -2.00
CA VAL A 45 -7.69 -4.83 -2.64
C VAL A 45 -7.68 -6.04 -1.73
N PHE A 46 -6.56 -6.32 -1.04
CA PHE A 46 -6.50 -7.35 -0.02
C PHE A 46 -7.56 -7.11 1.06
N PHE A 47 -7.67 -5.91 1.65
CA PHE A 47 -8.67 -5.61 2.67
C PHE A 47 -10.09 -5.89 2.16
N ASN A 48 -10.43 -5.39 0.96
CA ASN A 48 -11.76 -5.58 0.39
C ASN A 48 -12.11 -7.07 0.22
N VAL A 49 -11.18 -7.87 -0.28
CA VAL A 49 -11.42 -9.30 -0.54
C VAL A 49 -11.36 -10.12 0.74
N TYR A 50 -10.33 -9.92 1.56
CA TYR A 50 -10.09 -10.67 2.77
C TYR A 50 -11.22 -10.49 3.78
N PHE A 51 -11.62 -9.26 4.06
CA PHE A 51 -12.71 -9.01 5.00
C PHE A 51 -14.06 -9.47 4.46
N ARG A 52 -14.28 -9.42 3.14
CA ARG A 52 -15.48 -10.01 2.52
C ARG A 52 -15.55 -11.52 2.72
N VAL A 53 -14.40 -12.22 2.66
CA VAL A 53 -14.33 -13.65 2.98
C VAL A 53 -14.57 -13.87 4.47
N LEU A 54 -13.90 -13.12 5.35
CA LEU A 54 -14.02 -13.29 6.80
C LEU A 54 -15.46 -13.15 7.29
N ILE A 55 -16.20 -12.13 6.86
CA ILE A 55 -17.59 -11.93 7.31
C ILE A 55 -18.56 -13.03 6.86
N SER A 56 -18.15 -13.89 5.93
CA SER A 56 -18.91 -15.09 5.56
C SER A 56 -18.67 -16.28 6.50
N GLU A 57 -17.61 -16.22 7.33
CA GLU A 57 -17.32 -17.24 8.33
C GLU A 57 -18.22 -17.04 9.57
N PRO A 58 -18.79 -18.10 10.17
CA PRO A 58 -19.71 -17.98 11.30
C PRO A 58 -19.15 -17.19 12.49
N ALA A 59 -17.83 -17.28 12.73
CA ALA A 59 -17.15 -16.60 13.82
C ALA A 59 -17.12 -15.07 13.69
N TYR A 60 -17.33 -14.53 12.49
CA TYR A 60 -17.23 -13.10 12.19
C TYR A 60 -18.52 -12.51 11.60
N ALA A 61 -19.61 -13.29 11.59
CA ALA A 61 -20.89 -12.89 11.01
C ALA A 61 -21.50 -11.64 11.67
N HIS A 62 -21.11 -11.32 12.91
CA HIS A 62 -21.56 -10.10 13.62
C HIS A 62 -21.13 -8.81 12.90
N ALA A 63 -20.05 -8.84 12.12
CA ALA A 63 -19.53 -7.70 11.37
C ALA A 63 -20.10 -7.61 9.94
N ALA A 64 -20.89 -8.59 9.50
CA ALA A 64 -21.24 -8.78 8.09
C ALA A 64 -22.07 -7.64 7.52
N GLN A 65 -23.04 -7.13 8.27
CA GLN A 65 -23.89 -6.04 7.81
C GLN A 65 -23.07 -4.78 7.53
N GLU A 66 -22.31 -4.30 8.51
CA GLU A 66 -21.55 -3.06 8.41
C GLU A 66 -20.49 -3.12 7.29
N ILE A 67 -19.72 -4.21 7.21
CA ILE A 67 -18.69 -4.36 6.17
C ILE A 67 -19.32 -4.49 4.77
N SER A 68 -20.45 -5.19 4.64
CA SER A 68 -21.14 -5.31 3.34
C SER A 68 -21.69 -3.97 2.86
N GLU A 69 -22.27 -3.18 3.76
CA GLU A 69 -22.73 -1.82 3.45
C GLU A 69 -21.56 -0.90 3.06
N GLU A 70 -20.42 -0.99 3.75
CA GLU A 70 -19.24 -0.20 3.41
C GLU A 70 -18.61 -0.63 2.08
N LEU A 71 -18.58 -1.93 1.77
CA LEU A 71 -18.11 -2.45 0.48
C LEU A 71 -18.99 -2.00 -0.69
N ALA A 72 -20.30 -1.82 -0.46
CA ALA A 72 -21.23 -1.31 -1.47
C ALA A 72 -21.05 0.20 -1.75
N ARG A 73 -20.41 0.94 -0.84
CA ARG A 73 -20.13 2.38 -0.99
C ARG A 73 -18.75 2.56 -1.63
N THR A 74 -18.71 3.14 -2.83
CA THR A 74 -17.46 3.52 -3.52
C THR A 74 -16.60 4.52 -2.74
N GLN A 75 -17.17 5.20 -1.75
CA GLN A 75 -16.50 6.22 -0.94
C GLN A 75 -15.84 5.70 0.34
N CYS A 76 -15.93 4.41 0.68
CA CYS A 76 -15.18 3.89 1.82
C CYS A 76 -13.69 3.80 1.47
N GLY A 77 -12.93 4.82 1.85
CA GLY A 77 -11.49 4.89 1.62
C GLY A 77 -10.71 3.94 2.54
N LEU A 78 -9.51 3.56 2.09
CA LEU A 78 -8.60 2.67 2.79
C LEU A 78 -8.37 3.05 4.27
N ASP A 79 -8.26 4.35 4.59
CA ASP A 79 -8.04 4.83 5.95
C ASP A 79 -9.12 4.39 6.94
N ARG A 80 -10.38 4.38 6.49
CA ARG A 80 -11.50 3.93 7.31
C ARG A 80 -11.42 2.42 7.52
N LYS A 81 -11.11 1.67 6.45
CA LYS A 81 -10.98 0.20 6.48
C LYS A 81 -9.90 -0.26 7.46
N ILE A 82 -8.68 0.27 7.35
CA ILE A 82 -7.56 -0.15 8.20
C ILE A 82 -7.75 0.21 9.68
N LYS A 83 -8.50 1.28 9.98
CA LYS A 83 -8.77 1.71 11.37
C LYS A 83 -9.94 0.96 12.01
N ASN A 84 -10.99 0.68 11.24
CA ASN A 84 -12.27 0.23 11.79
C ASN A 84 -12.52 -1.27 11.61
N TRP A 85 -12.25 -1.82 10.42
CA TRP A 85 -12.62 -3.21 10.11
C TRP A 85 -11.91 -4.24 11.01
N PRO A 86 -10.59 -4.13 11.30
CA PRO A 86 -9.95 -5.05 12.24
C PRO A 86 -10.59 -5.02 13.63
N LYS A 87 -10.95 -3.83 14.12
CA LYS A 87 -11.61 -3.69 15.43
C LYS A 87 -12.99 -4.33 15.43
N LEU A 88 -13.75 -4.12 14.35
CA LEU A 88 -15.09 -4.67 14.21
C LEU A 88 -15.07 -6.21 14.14
N VAL A 89 -14.14 -6.78 13.38
CA VAL A 89 -14.07 -8.25 13.16
C VAL A 89 -13.35 -8.98 14.28
N PHE A 90 -12.20 -8.49 14.74
CA PHE A 90 -11.33 -9.17 15.70
C PHE A 90 -11.44 -8.61 17.13
N GLY A 91 -12.17 -7.51 17.34
CA GLY A 91 -12.20 -6.79 18.63
C GLY A 91 -10.93 -5.96 18.90
N GLN A 92 -9.93 -6.01 18.01
CA GLN A 92 -8.62 -5.39 18.20
C GLN A 92 -8.25 -4.47 17.02
N ARG A 93 -7.52 -3.39 17.31
CA ARG A 93 -7.03 -2.46 16.29
C ARG A 93 -5.67 -2.92 15.75
N LEU A 94 -5.40 -2.60 14.49
CA LEU A 94 -4.04 -2.70 13.95
C LEU A 94 -3.13 -1.69 14.65
N PRO A 95 -1.88 -2.08 14.98
CA PRO A 95 -0.88 -1.16 15.49
C PRO A 95 -0.35 -0.28 14.36
N LEU A 96 -0.94 0.92 14.18
CA LEU A 96 -0.59 1.85 13.09
C LEU A 96 0.52 2.86 13.46
N ASP A 97 0.94 2.88 14.72
CA ASP A 97 1.91 3.81 15.30
C ASP A 97 3.30 3.21 15.49
N LYS A 98 3.48 1.92 15.19
CA LYS A 98 4.74 1.20 15.26
C LYS A 98 4.82 0.09 14.21
N GLY A 99 6.03 -0.47 14.05
CA GLY A 99 6.22 -1.70 13.27
C GLY A 99 5.77 -1.59 11.81
N ALA A 100 5.14 -2.64 11.29
CA ALA A 100 4.70 -2.66 9.90
C ALA A 100 3.52 -1.72 9.64
N GLY A 101 2.67 -1.46 10.63
CA GLY A 101 1.56 -0.51 10.49
C GLY A 101 2.04 0.93 10.30
N GLN A 102 3.02 1.39 11.09
CA GLN A 102 3.61 2.72 10.90
C GLN A 102 4.24 2.87 9.51
N ARG A 103 5.05 1.90 9.09
CA ARG A 103 5.67 1.91 7.75
C ARG A 103 4.63 1.97 6.65
N PHE A 104 3.49 1.28 6.82
CA PHE A 104 2.41 1.34 5.85
C PHE A 104 1.71 2.71 5.81
N ILE A 105 1.54 3.38 6.95
CA ILE A 105 1.03 4.76 7.00
C ILE A 105 1.98 5.71 6.27
N GLU A 106 3.28 5.58 6.50
CA GLU A 106 4.32 6.37 5.79
C GLU A 106 4.27 6.12 4.28
N LEU A 107 4.16 4.86 3.85
CA LEU A 107 4.01 4.49 2.44
C LEU A 107 2.75 5.09 1.80
N LYS A 108 1.61 5.06 2.52
CA LYS A 108 0.36 5.68 2.08
C LYS A 108 0.48 7.19 1.93
N ASN A 109 1.19 7.85 2.85
CA ASN A 109 1.46 9.28 2.78
C ASN A 109 2.39 9.61 1.60
N LEU A 110 3.41 8.78 1.33
CA LEU A 110 4.24 8.93 0.15
C LEU A 110 3.43 8.81 -1.13
N ARG A 111 2.55 7.80 -1.26
CA ARG A 111 1.60 7.70 -2.38
C ARG A 111 0.77 8.96 -2.52
N HIS A 112 0.22 9.49 -1.42
CA HIS A 112 -0.56 10.72 -1.46
C HIS A 112 0.25 11.88 -2.04
N ASN A 113 1.48 12.09 -1.57
CA ASN A 113 2.37 13.14 -2.06
C ASN A 113 2.74 12.96 -3.55
N LEU A 114 2.88 11.72 -4.02
CA LEU A 114 3.14 11.43 -5.44
C LEU A 114 1.92 11.70 -6.34
N MET A 115 0.70 11.59 -5.81
CA MET A 115 -0.54 11.78 -6.56
C MET A 115 -1.08 13.21 -6.48
N HIS A 116 -0.66 13.98 -5.48
CA HIS A 116 -1.16 15.32 -5.20
C HIS A 116 0.02 16.27 -5.01
N PHE A 117 0.46 16.88 -6.11
CA PHE A 117 1.49 17.92 -6.06
C PHE A 117 0.97 19.14 -5.28
N THR A 118 1.76 19.59 -4.31
CA THR A 118 1.56 20.89 -3.65
C THR A 118 2.28 21.97 -4.44
N SER A 119 1.78 23.21 -4.41
CA SER A 119 2.50 24.35 -4.98
C SER A 119 3.67 24.71 -4.07
N SER A 120 4.87 24.82 -4.62
CA SER A 120 6.02 25.45 -3.97
C SER A 120 5.81 26.96 -3.86
N HIS A 121 6.69 27.66 -3.14
CA HIS A 121 6.74 29.12 -3.14
C HIS A 121 7.55 29.71 -4.31
N GLU A 122 8.05 28.85 -5.20
CA GLU A 122 8.93 29.28 -6.29
C GLU A 122 8.12 29.88 -7.44
N THR A 123 8.62 30.99 -7.98
CA THR A 123 8.08 31.64 -9.17
C THR A 123 9.10 31.57 -10.28
N LEU A 124 8.72 30.97 -11.42
CA LEU A 124 9.52 30.97 -12.63
C LEU A 124 9.11 32.16 -13.50
N SER A 125 10.04 33.08 -13.73
CA SER A 125 9.85 34.20 -14.65
C SER A 125 10.59 33.94 -15.96
N ILE A 126 9.85 33.79 -17.05
CA ILE A 126 10.34 33.74 -18.43
C ILE A 126 9.77 34.95 -19.20
N PRO A 127 10.39 35.44 -20.29
CA PRO A 127 9.92 36.64 -20.98
C PRO A 127 8.44 36.56 -21.35
N GLY A 128 7.61 37.41 -20.73
CA GLY A 128 6.16 37.48 -20.94
C GLY A 128 5.31 36.52 -20.09
N ILE A 129 5.88 35.63 -19.27
CA ILE A 129 5.14 34.68 -18.44
C ILE A 129 5.75 34.60 -17.03
N SER A 130 4.91 34.73 -16.01
CA SER A 130 5.26 34.43 -14.62
C SER A 130 4.46 33.23 -14.14
N ILE A 131 5.13 32.11 -13.87
CA ILE A 131 4.52 30.91 -13.32
C ILE A 131 4.73 30.94 -11.81
N HIS A 132 3.69 31.30 -11.08
CA HIS A 132 3.71 31.28 -9.61
C HIS A 132 3.35 29.89 -9.09
N GLY A 133 4.15 29.39 -8.15
CA GLY A 133 3.86 28.16 -7.44
C GLY A 133 4.14 26.90 -8.25
N LEU A 134 5.41 26.71 -8.66
CA LEU A 134 5.86 25.48 -9.31
C LEU A 134 5.48 24.25 -8.48
N ALA A 135 5.13 23.13 -9.13
CA ALA A 135 4.80 21.90 -8.42
C ALA A 135 6.00 21.41 -7.58
N ASP A 136 5.78 21.16 -6.29
CA ASP A 136 6.75 20.50 -5.43
C ASP A 136 6.83 19.01 -5.80
N ILE A 137 7.93 18.62 -6.43
CA ILE A 137 8.20 17.26 -6.88
C ILE A 137 9.22 16.53 -6.00
N THR A 138 9.56 17.07 -4.81
CA THR A 138 10.61 16.53 -3.93
C THR A 138 10.35 15.06 -3.57
N ALA A 139 9.08 14.69 -3.37
CA ALA A 139 8.69 13.30 -3.10
C ALA A 139 9.00 12.35 -4.26
N TYR A 140 8.92 12.83 -5.51
CA TYR A 140 9.24 12.06 -6.70
C TYR A 140 10.76 12.01 -6.94
N GLU A 141 11.46 13.11 -6.74
CA GLU A 141 12.92 13.18 -6.93
C GLU A 141 13.71 12.33 -5.92
N SER A 142 13.15 12.14 -4.72
CA SER A 142 13.75 11.29 -3.67
C SER A 142 13.53 9.79 -3.87
N LEU A 143 12.78 9.37 -4.90
CA LEU A 143 12.53 7.96 -5.17
C LEU A 143 13.82 7.23 -5.57
N SER A 144 14.03 6.08 -4.94
CA SER A 144 15.19 5.23 -5.13
C SER A 144 14.77 3.78 -5.41
N VAL A 145 15.74 2.96 -5.82
CA VAL A 145 15.56 1.51 -5.92
C VAL A 145 15.08 0.90 -4.60
N GLN A 146 15.60 1.41 -3.47
CA GLN A 146 15.24 0.95 -2.14
C GLN A 146 13.77 1.22 -1.82
N ALA A 147 13.25 2.39 -2.22
CA ALA A 147 11.83 2.74 -2.01
C ALA A 147 10.88 1.74 -2.68
N ALA A 148 11.24 1.21 -3.86
CA ALA A 148 10.44 0.21 -4.56
C ALA A 148 10.37 -1.13 -3.79
N PHE A 149 11.51 -1.61 -3.29
CA PHE A 149 11.57 -2.85 -2.51
C PHE A 149 10.90 -2.69 -1.14
N GLU A 150 11.11 -1.55 -0.47
CA GLU A 150 10.47 -1.25 0.80
C GLU A 150 8.95 -1.13 0.66
N ALA A 151 8.43 -0.60 -0.45
CA ALA A 151 6.99 -0.56 -0.71
C ALA A 151 6.38 -1.96 -0.74
N LEU A 152 7.01 -2.89 -1.49
CA LEU A 152 6.58 -4.30 -1.54
C LEU A 152 6.65 -4.96 -0.17
N HIS A 153 7.79 -4.88 0.51
CA HIS A 153 7.99 -5.52 1.80
C HIS A 153 7.07 -4.95 2.88
N THR A 154 6.81 -3.65 2.85
CA THR A 154 5.88 -2.99 3.78
C THR A 154 4.45 -3.48 3.56
N ALA A 155 4.00 -3.58 2.30
CA ALA A 155 2.67 -4.13 2.00
C ALA A 155 2.53 -5.57 2.49
N GLU A 156 3.50 -6.44 2.21
CA GLU A 156 3.49 -7.83 2.68
C GLU A 156 3.52 -7.94 4.21
N ALA A 157 4.39 -7.18 4.87
CA ALA A 157 4.49 -7.17 6.33
C ALA A 157 3.21 -6.64 6.99
N PHE A 158 2.54 -5.66 6.38
CA PHE A 158 1.27 -5.14 6.88
C PHE A 158 0.15 -6.18 6.79
N LEU A 159 0.12 -7.02 5.75
CA LEU A 159 -0.78 -8.17 5.67
C LEU A 159 -0.54 -9.16 6.84
N CYS A 160 0.72 -9.39 7.22
CA CYS A 160 1.05 -10.25 8.36
C CYS A 160 0.54 -9.72 9.70
N GLU A 161 0.45 -8.39 9.89
CA GLU A 161 -0.20 -7.81 11.08
C GLU A 161 -1.69 -8.18 11.12
N VAL A 162 -2.36 -8.16 9.97
CA VAL A 162 -3.78 -8.58 9.86
C VAL A 162 -3.94 -10.07 10.16
N PHE A 163 -3.05 -10.91 9.66
CA PHE A 163 -3.05 -12.36 9.94
C PHE A 163 -2.80 -12.65 11.41
N THR A 164 -1.87 -11.93 12.03
CA THR A 164 -1.60 -12.02 13.48
C THR A 164 -2.85 -11.66 14.29
N LEU A 165 -3.56 -10.58 13.92
CA LEU A 165 -4.83 -10.21 14.58
C LEU A 165 -5.93 -11.27 14.42
N ARG A 166 -5.95 -12.00 13.29
CA ARG A 166 -6.85 -13.15 13.09
C ARG A 166 -6.52 -14.33 14.03
N GLY A 167 -5.34 -14.31 14.65
CA GLY A 167 -4.84 -15.40 15.49
C GLY A 167 -4.03 -16.46 14.73
N ILE A 168 -3.52 -16.14 13.53
CA ILE A 168 -2.60 -17.05 12.81
C ILE A 168 -1.26 -17.05 13.54
N PRO A 169 -0.74 -18.22 13.97
CA PRO A 169 0.51 -18.29 14.71
C PRO A 169 1.71 -17.92 13.82
N PRO A 170 2.82 -17.44 14.40
CA PRO A 170 4.00 -16.99 13.65
C PRO A 170 4.51 -17.99 12.61
N ASP A 171 4.56 -19.27 12.97
CA ASP A 171 5.04 -20.36 12.10
C ASP A 171 4.16 -20.56 10.85
N ASN A 172 2.90 -20.12 10.90
CA ASN A 172 1.95 -20.21 9.79
C ASN A 172 1.81 -18.92 9.00
N LEU A 173 2.44 -17.80 9.42
CA LEU A 173 2.38 -16.53 8.70
C LEU A 173 2.96 -16.63 7.27
N PRO A 174 4.08 -17.33 7.00
CA PRO A 174 4.59 -17.48 5.63
C PRO A 174 3.59 -18.19 4.72
N HIS A 175 2.87 -19.20 5.22
CA HIS A 175 1.86 -19.93 4.46
C HIS A 175 0.60 -19.10 4.20
N ALA A 176 0.15 -18.33 5.20
CA ALA A 176 -0.96 -17.39 5.02
C ALA A 176 -0.57 -16.33 3.97
N LEU A 177 0.61 -15.73 4.11
CA LEU A 177 1.11 -14.73 3.16
C LEU A 177 1.24 -15.30 1.75
N HIS A 178 1.73 -16.54 1.60
CA HIS A 178 1.81 -17.23 0.32
C HIS A 178 0.44 -17.34 -0.37
N SER A 179 -0.57 -17.76 0.38
CA SER A 179 -1.93 -17.96 -0.15
C SER A 179 -2.56 -16.69 -0.72
N TRP A 180 -2.18 -15.52 -0.19
CA TRP A 180 -2.72 -14.23 -0.60
C TRP A 180 -1.85 -13.48 -1.62
N THR A 181 -0.53 -13.64 -1.54
CA THR A 181 0.43 -12.82 -2.29
C THR A 181 1.25 -13.60 -3.30
N GLY A 182 1.27 -14.94 -3.22
CA GLY A 182 2.14 -15.80 -4.01
C GLY A 182 3.62 -15.82 -3.58
N ARG A 183 4.00 -15.10 -2.52
CA ARG A 183 5.37 -15.17 -1.95
C ARG A 183 5.62 -16.59 -1.43
N PRO A 184 6.68 -17.29 -1.86
CA PRO A 184 6.98 -18.62 -1.33
C PRO A 184 7.12 -18.59 0.20
N PRO A 185 6.62 -19.60 0.92
CA PRO A 185 6.86 -19.71 2.36
C PRO A 185 8.34 -20.04 2.57
N ILE A 186 9.07 -19.14 3.23
CA ILE A 186 10.49 -19.25 3.58
C ILE A 186 10.61 -19.00 5.07
#